data_AF-A0A0U5F267-F1
#
_entry.id   AF-A0A0U5F267-F1
#
_cell.length_a   1.000
_cell.length_b   1.000
_cell.length_c   1.000
_cell.angle_alpha   90.00
_cell.angle_beta   90.00
_cell.angle_gamma   90.00
#
_symmetry.space_group_name_H-M   'P 1'
#
loop_
_entity.id
_entity.type
_entity.pdbx_description
1 polymer ?
#
loop_
_entity_poly.entity_id
_entity_poly.type
_entity_poly.pdbx_seq_one_letter_code
_entity_poly.pdbx_strand_id
1 'polypeptide(L)'
;MDCPPGAQLLERLQTLLAAEQQAGEAPSAVLRSVACLAACDRGCTAAIAMEGRWTWLLGHLGAEKAEDILAYARLYAASAKGTVMPSRRPASLANMVLGRVPALLYNEQEEP
;
A
#
# COMPACT_ATOMS: atom_id res chain seq x y z
N MET A 1 -0.61 15.60 -22.25
CA MET A 1 -0.73 15.56 -20.77
C MET A 1 -0.17 14.24 -20.34
N ASP A 2 0.94 14.26 -19.62
CA ASP A 2 1.57 13.03 -19.13
C ASP A 2 0.65 12.31 -18.14
N CYS A 3 0.69 10.99 -18.13
CA CYS A 3 -0.06 10.17 -17.18
C CYS A 3 0.39 10.54 -15.75
N PRO A 4 -0.52 10.88 -14.81
CA PRO A 4 -0.10 11.29 -13.47
C PRO A 4 0.58 10.12 -12.74
N PRO A 5 1.58 10.37 -11.86
CA PRO A 5 2.34 9.30 -11.19
C PRO A 5 1.48 8.27 -10.46
N GLY A 6 0.35 8.70 -9.89
CA GLY A 6 -0.60 7.79 -9.25
C GLY A 6 -1.28 6.83 -10.21
N ALA A 7 -1.61 7.27 -11.43
CA ALA A 7 -2.17 6.39 -12.45
C ALA A 7 -1.13 5.40 -12.97
N GLN A 8 0.12 5.84 -13.16
CA GLN A 8 1.23 4.96 -13.54
C GLN A 8 1.47 3.87 -12.48
N LEU A 9 1.48 4.25 -11.20
CA LEU A 9 1.63 3.29 -10.10
C LEU A 9 0.45 2.31 -10.04
N LEU A 10 -0.79 2.81 -10.18
CA LEU A 10 -1.99 1.97 -10.19
C LEU A 10 -1.91 0.90 -11.30
N GLU A 11 -1.58 1.31 -12.53
CA GLU A 11 -1.45 0.41 -13.67
C GLU A 11 -0.35 -0.64 -13.45
N ARG A 12 0.80 -0.22 -12.91
CA ARG A 12 1.90 -1.16 -12.60
C ARG A 12 1.49 -2.19 -11.55
N LEU A 13 0.84 -1.75 -10.46
CA LEU A 13 0.33 -2.66 -9.43
C LEU A 13 -0.72 -3.63 -9.97
N GLN A 14 -1.63 -3.16 -10.83
CA GLN A 14 -2.63 -4.03 -11.47
C GLN A 14 -1.96 -5.10 -12.34
N THR A 15 -0.93 -4.74 -13.10
CA THR A 15 -0.19 -5.70 -13.94
C THR A 15 0.50 -6.76 -13.10
N LEU A 16 1.16 -6.37 -12.00
CA LEU A 16 1.85 -7.30 -11.11
C LEU A 16 0.87 -8.25 -10.41
N LEU A 17 -0.26 -7.73 -9.88
CA LEU A 17 -1.29 -8.56 -9.24
C LEU A 17 -1.96 -9.51 -10.23
N ALA A 18 -2.20 -9.07 -11.47
CA ALA A 18 -2.73 -9.94 -12.52
C ALA A 18 -1.74 -11.07 -12.88
N ALA A 19 -0.43 -10.81 -12.83
CA ALA A 19 0.60 -11.83 -13.04
C ALA A 19 0.64 -12.86 -11.90
N GLU A 20 0.53 -12.42 -10.63
CA GLU A 20 0.39 -13.33 -9.46
C GLU A 20 -0.81 -14.27 -9.63
N GLN A 21 -1.95 -13.71 -10.02
CA GLN A 21 -3.17 -14.49 -10.26
C GLN A 21 -3.00 -15.50 -11.40
N GLN A 22 -2.35 -15.12 -12.51
CA GLN A 22 -2.07 -16.02 -13.63
C GLN A 22 -1.11 -17.15 -13.25
N ALA A 23 -0.19 -16.91 -12.32
CA ALA A 23 0.70 -17.92 -11.76
C ALA A 23 0.01 -18.84 -10.74
N GLY A 24 -1.26 -18.60 -10.40
CA GLY A 24 -2.00 -19.36 -9.38
C GLY A 24 -1.60 -19.00 -7.94
N GLU A 25 -0.94 -17.87 -7.73
CA GLU A 25 -0.56 -17.36 -6.42
C GLU A 25 -1.71 -16.59 -5.78
N ALA A 26 -1.78 -16.60 -4.44
CA ALA A 26 -2.70 -15.72 -3.73
C ALA A 26 -2.24 -14.26 -3.91
N PRO A 27 -3.15 -13.32 -4.23
CA PRO A 27 -2.78 -11.94 -4.49
C PRO A 27 -2.20 -11.28 -3.24
N SER A 28 -1.12 -10.54 -3.42
CA SER A 28 -0.40 -9.87 -2.33
C SER A 28 -1.21 -8.81 -1.61
N ALA A 29 -2.19 -8.21 -2.31
CA ALA A 29 -3.07 -7.20 -1.79
C ALA A 29 -4.35 -7.09 -2.64
N VAL A 30 -5.40 -6.54 -2.03
CA VAL A 30 -6.58 -6.06 -2.76
C VAL A 30 -6.37 -4.57 -3.04
N LEU A 31 -6.43 -4.18 -4.32
CA LEU A 31 -6.20 -2.81 -4.74
C LEU A 31 -7.52 -2.02 -4.87
N ARG A 32 -7.52 -0.78 -4.40
CA ARG A 32 -8.63 0.18 -4.52
C ARG A 32 -8.07 1.55 -4.90
N SER A 33 -8.64 2.17 -5.93
CA SER A 33 -8.37 3.58 -6.22
C SER A 33 -9.24 4.45 -5.31
N VAL A 34 -8.66 5.54 -4.83
CA VAL A 34 -9.36 6.57 -4.05
C VAL A 34 -8.96 7.94 -4.60
N ALA A 35 -9.85 8.92 -4.48
CA ALA A 35 -9.61 10.25 -5.04
C ALA A 35 -8.64 11.09 -4.20
N CYS A 36 -8.60 10.90 -2.87
CA CYS A 36 -7.84 11.77 -1.98
C CYS A 36 -7.41 11.06 -0.69
N LEU A 37 -6.18 11.34 -0.25
CA LEU A 37 -5.64 10.99 1.07
C LEU A 37 -5.12 12.25 1.82
N ALA A 38 -5.48 13.45 1.34
CA ALA A 38 -5.08 14.75 1.89
C ALA A 38 -3.55 14.93 2.07
N ALA A 39 -2.75 14.32 1.20
CA ALA A 39 -1.28 14.30 1.28
C ALA A 39 -0.61 14.75 -0.03
N CYS A 40 -1.19 15.77 -0.68
CA CYS A 40 -0.76 16.21 -2.02
C CYS A 40 0.70 16.71 -2.07
N ASP A 41 1.24 17.23 -0.98
CA ASP A 41 2.62 17.67 -0.84
C ASP A 41 3.63 16.51 -0.72
N ARG A 42 3.15 15.26 -0.59
CA ARG A 42 3.97 14.06 -0.41
C ARG A 42 4.14 13.22 -1.68
N GLY A 43 3.80 13.78 -2.84
CA GLY A 43 3.87 13.06 -4.12
C GLY A 43 2.79 12.00 -4.25
N CYS A 44 3.08 10.87 -4.91
CA CYS A 44 2.13 9.76 -4.97
C CYS A 44 2.02 9.09 -3.59
N THR A 45 0.78 8.82 -3.17
CA THR A 45 0.47 8.29 -1.83
C THR A 45 -0.44 7.07 -1.93
N ALA A 46 -0.37 6.21 -0.92
CA ALA A 46 -1.22 5.03 -0.78
C ALA A 46 -1.46 4.75 0.70
N ALA A 47 -2.56 4.06 1.01
CA ALA A 47 -2.80 3.49 2.33
C ALA A 47 -2.77 1.97 2.23
N ILE A 48 -2.14 1.31 3.20
CA ILE A 48 -2.19 -0.15 3.35
C ILE A 48 -2.81 -0.49 4.71
N ALA A 49 -3.82 -1.35 4.67
CA ALA A 49 -4.64 -1.71 5.82
C ALA A 49 -4.91 -3.21 5.84
N MET A 50 -5.19 -3.71 7.04
CA MET A 50 -5.68 -5.07 7.30
C MET A 50 -6.56 -5.00 8.54
N GLU A 51 -7.61 -5.81 8.59
CA GLU A 51 -8.52 -5.88 9.72
C GLU A 51 -7.77 -6.14 11.05
N GLY A 52 -8.15 -5.40 12.09
CA GLY A 52 -7.53 -5.51 13.42
C GLY A 52 -6.06 -5.06 13.51
N ARG A 53 -5.52 -4.42 12.46
CA ARG A 53 -4.11 -3.98 12.35
C ARG A 53 -4.00 -2.48 12.06
N TRP A 54 -2.79 -1.93 12.25
CA TRP A 54 -2.49 -0.52 11.96
C TRP A 54 -2.62 -0.22 10.47
N THR A 55 -3.39 0.81 10.11
CA THR A 55 -3.36 1.35 8.74
C THR A 55 -2.13 2.24 8.60
N TRP A 56 -1.38 2.08 7.51
CA TRP A 56 -0.19 2.88 7.21
C TRP A 56 -0.44 3.81 6.04
N LEU A 57 -0.18 5.10 6.24
CA LEU A 57 -0.17 6.09 5.18
C LEU A 57 1.25 6.20 4.61
N LEU A 58 1.36 5.96 3.32
CA LEU A 58 2.61 5.90 2.57
C LEU A 58 2.65 7.05 1.57
N GLY A 59 3.82 7.65 1.39
CA GLY A 59 4.08 8.71 0.41
C GLY A 59 5.42 8.55 -0.28
N HIS A 60 5.74 9.53 -1.13
CA HIS A 60 6.94 9.51 -1.97
C HIS A 60 7.00 8.25 -2.85
N LEU A 61 5.84 7.82 -3.35
CA LEU A 61 5.71 6.63 -4.19
C LEU A 61 5.85 6.97 -5.68
N GLY A 62 6.06 5.93 -6.48
CA GLY A 62 6.15 5.97 -7.92
C GLY A 62 6.06 4.55 -8.49
N ALA A 63 5.80 4.42 -9.80
CA ALA A 63 5.63 3.13 -10.45
C ALA A 63 6.85 2.22 -10.32
N GLU A 64 8.05 2.79 -10.20
CA GLU A 64 9.32 2.10 -9.96
C GLU A 64 9.42 1.39 -8.61
N LYS A 65 8.47 1.65 -7.70
CA LYS A 65 8.41 1.05 -6.36
C LYS A 65 7.32 -0.02 -6.23
N ALA A 66 6.60 -0.34 -7.31
CA ALA A 66 5.42 -1.20 -7.24
C ALA A 66 5.73 -2.59 -6.68
N GLU A 67 6.82 -3.21 -7.11
CA GLU A 67 7.29 -4.51 -6.64
C GLU A 67 7.60 -4.48 -5.14
N ASP A 68 8.31 -3.44 -4.70
CA ASP A 68 8.66 -3.25 -3.30
C ASP A 68 7.43 -2.96 -2.43
N ILE A 69 6.42 -2.26 -2.96
CA ILE A 69 5.13 -2.05 -2.29
C ILE A 69 4.42 -3.40 -2.07
N LEU A 70 4.39 -4.28 -3.08
CA LEU A 70 3.80 -5.62 -2.93
C LEU A 70 4.63 -6.51 -1.99
N ALA A 71 5.96 -6.38 -1.99
CA ALA A 71 6.82 -7.05 -1.01
C ALA A 71 6.52 -6.57 0.41
N TYR A 72 6.36 -5.25 0.61
CA TYR A 72 5.92 -4.68 1.87
C TYR A 72 4.54 -5.19 2.28
N ALA A 73 3.60 -5.29 1.35
CA ALA A 73 2.26 -5.80 1.61
C ALA A 73 2.28 -7.25 2.12
N ARG A 74 3.09 -8.13 1.51
CA ARG A 74 3.29 -9.50 2.00
C ARG A 74 3.89 -9.54 3.41
N LEU A 75 4.92 -8.73 3.68
CA LEU A 75 5.53 -8.63 5.02
C LEU A 75 4.55 -8.10 6.06
N TYR A 76 3.74 -7.12 5.68
CA TYR A 76 2.70 -6.55 6.52
C TYR A 76 1.61 -7.59 6.82
N ALA A 77 1.18 -8.35 5.81
CA ALA A 77 0.18 -9.40 5.98
C ALA A 77 0.64 -10.54 6.88
N ALA A 78 1.93 -10.90 6.83
CA ALA A 78 2.55 -11.88 7.73
C ALA A 78 2.78 -11.34 9.16
N SER A 79 2.58 -10.04 9.42
CA SER A 79 2.88 -9.42 10.70
C SER A 79 1.73 -9.57 11.70
N ALA A 80 1.97 -10.31 12.78
CA ALA A 80 1.00 -10.46 13.88
C ALA A 80 0.63 -9.14 14.58
N LYS A 81 1.42 -8.08 14.42
CA LYS A 81 1.15 -6.76 15.01
C LYS A 81 0.74 -5.71 13.97
N GLY A 82 0.73 -6.06 12.68
CA GLY A 82 0.43 -5.09 11.62
C GLY A 82 1.51 -4.03 11.48
N THR A 83 2.77 -4.41 11.68
CA THR A 83 3.90 -3.48 11.60
C THR A 83 5.06 -4.15 10.88
N VAL A 84 5.66 -3.45 9.92
CA VAL A 84 6.92 -3.87 9.28
C VAL A 84 8.05 -3.02 9.83
N MET A 85 8.99 -3.68 10.51
CA MET A 85 10.17 -3.05 11.10
C MET A 85 10.99 -2.35 10.02
N PRO A 86 11.58 -1.17 10.29
CA PRO A 86 12.40 -0.45 9.30
C PRO A 86 13.48 -1.30 8.64
N SER A 87 14.15 -2.16 9.41
CA SER A 87 15.20 -3.07 8.91
C SER A 87 14.71 -4.16 7.95
N ARG A 88 13.39 -4.41 7.89
CA ARG A 88 12.78 -5.39 6.98
C ARG A 88 12.12 -4.75 5.76
N ARG A 89 12.09 -3.42 5.68
CA ARG A 89 11.50 -2.73 4.53
C ARG A 89 12.46 -2.81 3.33
N PRO A 90 11.92 -2.91 2.11
CA PRO A 90 12.73 -2.68 0.91
C PRO A 90 13.40 -1.30 0.97
N ALA A 91 14.63 -1.21 0.45
CA ALA A 91 15.44 0.01 0.56
C ALA A 91 14.76 1.23 -0.11
N SER A 92 14.04 1.03 -1.21
CA SER A 92 13.29 2.09 -1.91
C SER A 92 12.16 2.71 -1.08
N LEU A 93 11.76 2.01 0.00
CA LEU A 93 10.66 2.34 0.91
C LEU A 93 11.14 2.78 2.30
N ALA A 94 12.44 3.06 2.48
CA ALA A 94 13.00 3.43 3.78
C ALA A 94 12.27 4.64 4.43
N ASN A 95 11.88 5.62 3.60
CA ASN A 95 11.28 6.89 4.03
C ASN A 95 9.81 7.07 3.58
N MET A 96 9.11 5.98 3.21
CA MET A 96 7.75 6.12 2.67
C MET A 96 6.69 6.44 3.72
N VAL A 97 6.93 6.13 4.99
CA VAL A 97 5.90 6.20 6.03
C VAL A 97 5.64 7.66 6.42
N LEU A 98 4.41 8.12 6.18
CA LEU A 98 3.93 9.45 6.58
C LEU A 98 3.24 9.40 7.95
N GLY A 99 2.57 8.29 8.26
CA GLY A 99 1.83 8.13 9.50
C GLY A 99 1.16 6.77 9.60
N ARG A 100 0.50 6.53 10.72
CA ARG A 100 -0.30 5.32 10.96
C ARG A 100 -1.53 5.60 11.80
N VAL A 101 -2.57 4.82 11.59
CA VAL A 101 -3.87 4.92 12.26
C VAL A 101 -4.14 3.60 12.99
N PRO A 102 -4.46 3.62 14.31
CA PRO A 102 -4.72 2.40 15.07
C PRO A 102 -6.03 1.73 14.64
N ALA A 103 -6.06 0.40 14.67
CA ALA A 103 -7.24 -0.40 14.32
C ALA A 103 -8.49 -0.06 15.14
N LEU A 104 -8.30 0.37 16.39
CA LEU A 104 -9.36 0.70 17.35
C LEU A 104 -10.30 1.82 16.86
N LEU A 105 -9.87 2.63 15.88
CA LEU A 105 -10.69 3.71 15.31
C LEU A 105 -11.69 3.20 14.26
N TYR A 106 -11.63 1.93 13.85
CA TYR A 106 -12.44 1.36 12.76
C TYR A 106 -13.37 0.23 13.21
N ASN A 107 -13.62 0.05 14.51
CA ASN A 107 -14.60 -0.92 15.01
C ASN A 107 -16.06 -0.56 14.63
N GLU A 108 -16.29 0.56 13.94
CA GLU A 108 -17.60 1.06 13.52
C GLU A 108 -17.55 1.51 12.04
N GLN A 109 -17.12 0.65 11.12
CA GLN A 109 -17.42 0.94 9.70
C GLN A 109 -18.93 0.70 9.49
N GLU A 110 -19.68 1.78 9.30
CA GLU A 110 -21.07 1.74 8.82
C GLU A 110 -21.18 0.76 7.66
N GLU A 111 -22.13 -0.19 7.77
CA GLU A 111 -22.61 -0.94 6.61
C GLU A 111 -23.14 0.04 5.55
N PRO A 112 -22.95 -0.26 4.25
CA PRO A 112 -23.30 0.63 3.15
C PRO A 112 -24.78 1.01 3.09
#